data_AF-A0A9D1B3W7-F1
#
_entry.id   AF-A0A9D1B3W7-F1
#
_cell.length_a   1.000
_cell.length_b   1.000
_cell.length_c   1.000
_cell.angle_alpha   90.00
_cell.angle_beta   90.00
_cell.angle_gamma   90.00
#
_symmetry.space_group_name_H-M   'P 1'
#
loop_
_entity.id
_entity.type
_entity.pdbx_description
1 polymer ?
#
loop_
_entity_poly.entity_id
_entity_poly.type
_entity_poly.pdbx_seq_one_letter_code
_entity_poly.pdbx_strand_id
1 'polypeptide(L)'
;MIRVAGRLLPRCYNTTPGFSLTPPAMPLSSGRDTAAAARDPLPVPDYPAGLPVVERRADLLAAIARHQVVVVCGETGSGKTTQLPKLCLELGRGTRGRIGHTQPRRIAVRSLAARIAEELRSEPGQRVGYKVRFQDRVGAGSYVKVMTDGILLAETRSDPELREYDTLIIDEAHERSLNIDFLLGYLRRLLPRRPDLKIIITSATIDPQRFSRHFGDAPVIEVSGRTWPVEIRYRPLRGEDEDERAR
;
A
#
# COMPACT_ATOMS: atom_id res chain seq x y z
N MET A 1 -33.00 13.39 -63.34
CA MET A 1 -33.90 12.23 -63.19
C MET A 1 -33.63 11.62 -61.82
N ILE A 2 -34.65 11.61 -60.96
CA ILE A 2 -34.81 10.84 -59.70
C ILE A 2 -33.97 11.24 -58.47
N ARG A 3 -34.74 11.72 -57.46
CA ARG A 3 -34.41 11.96 -56.04
C ARG A 3 -34.19 10.66 -55.26
N VAL A 4 -33.34 10.70 -54.23
CA VAL A 4 -33.53 9.99 -52.93
C VAL A 4 -32.87 10.87 -51.85
N ALA A 5 -33.64 11.69 -51.12
CA ALA A 5 -34.21 11.46 -49.78
C ALA A 5 -33.15 11.27 -48.66
N GLY A 6 -33.07 12.26 -47.77
CA GLY A 6 -32.16 12.29 -46.64
C GLY A 6 -32.60 11.46 -45.43
N ARG A 7 -31.64 11.24 -44.54
CA ARG A 7 -31.86 10.97 -43.12
C ARG A 7 -30.62 11.39 -42.34
N LEU A 8 -30.81 12.33 -41.42
CA LEU A 8 -29.87 12.64 -40.34
C LEU A 8 -29.63 11.38 -39.51
N LEU A 9 -28.37 11.02 -39.28
CA LEU A 9 -27.97 10.07 -38.26
C LEU A 9 -27.58 10.84 -36.98
N PRO A 10 -28.12 10.47 -35.81
CA PRO A 10 -27.89 11.19 -34.56
C PRO A 10 -26.53 10.83 -33.93
N ARG A 11 -25.98 11.80 -33.20
CA ARG A 11 -24.84 11.67 -32.30
C ARG A 11 -25.13 10.61 -31.22
N CYS A 12 -24.43 9.49 -31.26
CA CYS A 12 -24.39 8.54 -30.15
C CYS A 12 -23.31 8.99 -29.14
N TYR A 13 -23.73 9.75 -28.12
CA TYR A 13 -23.02 9.82 -26.85
C TYR A 13 -23.19 8.46 -26.16
N ASN A 14 -22.16 7.63 -26.15
CA ASN A 14 -22.18 6.42 -25.36
C ASN A 14 -21.81 6.78 -23.92
N THR A 15 -22.83 6.80 -23.07
CA THR A 15 -22.77 6.90 -21.62
C THR A 15 -22.16 5.61 -21.06
N THR A 16 -20.97 5.69 -20.49
CA THR A 16 -20.45 4.64 -19.61
C THR A 16 -21.28 4.64 -18.32
N PRO A 17 -21.80 3.50 -17.86
CA PRO A 17 -22.55 3.45 -16.61
C PRO A 17 -21.61 3.69 -15.43
N GLY A 18 -21.99 4.66 -14.59
CA GLY A 18 -21.29 4.98 -13.35
C GLY A 18 -21.24 3.76 -12.42
N PHE A 19 -20.03 3.34 -12.08
CA PHE A 19 -19.78 2.38 -11.02
C PHE A 19 -20.04 3.06 -9.66
N SER A 20 -21.23 2.84 -9.10
CA SER A 20 -21.50 3.06 -7.69
C SER A 20 -20.79 1.98 -6.88
N LEU A 21 -19.61 2.30 -6.36
CA LEU A 21 -18.96 1.49 -5.32
C LEU A 21 -19.64 1.78 -3.99
N THR A 22 -20.83 1.19 -3.78
CA THR A 22 -21.39 1.09 -2.43
C THR A 22 -20.58 0.02 -1.70
N PRO A 23 -19.85 0.34 -0.61
CA PRO A 23 -19.09 -0.69 0.10
C PRO A 23 -20.06 -1.74 0.67
N PRO A 24 -19.71 -3.04 0.62
CA PRO A 24 -20.57 -4.08 1.19
C PRO A 24 -20.74 -3.85 2.69
N ALA A 25 -21.98 -3.82 3.15
CA ALA A 25 -22.32 -3.75 4.56
C ALA A 25 -21.90 -5.05 5.25
N MET A 26 -20.79 -5.01 6.01
CA MET A 26 -20.42 -6.08 6.94
C MET A 26 -21.21 -5.95 8.25
N PRO A 27 -21.59 -7.06 8.90
CA PRO A 27 -22.40 -7.04 10.11
C PRO A 27 -21.68 -6.34 11.28
N LEU A 28 -22.44 -5.50 11.98
CA LEU A 28 -22.01 -4.68 13.12
C LEU A 28 -21.68 -5.58 14.32
N SER A 29 -20.39 -5.79 14.62
CA SER A 29 -19.97 -6.27 15.94
C SER A 29 -19.88 -5.09 16.90
N SER A 30 -20.81 -5.03 17.86
CA SER A 30 -20.85 -4.05 18.94
C SER A 30 -19.58 -4.10 19.78
N GLY A 31 -18.74 -3.06 19.71
CA GLY A 31 -17.50 -2.99 20.47
C GLY A 31 -16.91 -1.59 20.51
N ARG A 32 -17.40 -0.78 21.46
CA ARG A 32 -16.86 0.48 22.00
C ARG A 32 -16.23 1.45 20.97
N ASP A 33 -16.99 2.49 20.64
CA ASP A 33 -16.46 3.77 20.16
C ASP A 33 -15.34 4.24 21.10
N THR A 34 -14.09 4.04 20.70
CA THR A 34 -13.02 4.89 21.20
C THR A 34 -13.30 6.25 20.61
N ALA A 35 -13.62 7.23 21.46
CA ALA A 35 -13.98 8.59 21.08
C ALA A 35 -12.97 9.12 20.05
N ALA A 36 -13.32 9.03 18.78
CA ALA A 36 -12.58 9.64 17.70
C ALA A 36 -12.77 11.14 17.88
N ALA A 37 -11.79 11.79 18.51
CA ALA A 37 -11.67 13.24 18.46
C ALA A 37 -11.93 13.67 17.01
N ALA A 38 -12.84 14.63 16.82
CA ALA A 38 -13.38 15.02 15.51
C ALA A 38 -12.23 15.18 14.51
N ARG A 39 -12.02 14.15 13.68
CA ARG A 39 -11.03 14.19 12.63
C ARG A 39 -11.61 15.03 11.50
N ASP A 40 -10.76 15.82 10.84
CA ASP A 40 -11.12 16.48 9.57
C ASP A 40 -11.77 15.47 8.62
N PRO A 41 -12.68 15.88 7.72
CA PRO A 41 -13.25 14.98 6.71
C PRO A 41 -12.18 14.14 6.02
N LEU A 42 -12.50 12.87 5.76
CA LEU A 42 -11.59 11.95 5.10
C LEU A 42 -11.09 12.58 3.79
N PRO A 43 -9.77 12.68 3.57
CA PRO A 43 -9.26 13.33 2.38
C PRO A 43 -9.63 12.51 1.15
N VAL A 44 -10.08 13.17 0.09
CA VAL A 44 -10.24 12.56 -1.23
C VAL A 44 -8.86 12.55 -1.91
N PRO A 45 -8.23 11.38 -2.09
CA PRO A 45 -6.89 11.34 -2.66
C PRO A 45 -6.93 11.62 -4.16
N ASP A 46 -5.99 12.43 -4.64
CA ASP A 46 -5.68 12.57 -6.06
C ASP A 46 -4.53 11.63 -6.45
N TYR A 47 -4.50 11.13 -7.67
CA TYR A 47 -3.50 10.16 -8.11
C TYR A 47 -2.65 10.69 -9.25
N PRO A 48 -1.31 10.68 -9.13
CA PRO A 48 -0.46 11.10 -10.23
C PRO A 48 -0.64 10.16 -11.43
N ALA A 49 -0.81 10.75 -12.61
CA ALA A 49 -0.96 10.00 -13.85
C ALA A 49 0.33 9.20 -14.15
N GLY A 50 0.16 8.00 -14.72
CA GLY A 50 1.27 7.21 -15.27
C GLY A 50 2.08 6.38 -14.28
N LEU A 51 1.70 6.32 -12.99
CA LEU A 51 2.25 5.32 -12.08
C LEU A 51 1.59 3.95 -12.30
N PRO A 52 2.35 2.85 -12.41
CA PRO A 52 1.78 1.53 -12.66
C PRO A 52 0.76 1.07 -11.61
N VAL A 53 0.94 1.42 -10.34
CA VAL A 53 -0.04 1.12 -9.28
C VAL A 53 -1.39 1.81 -9.51
N VAL A 54 -1.38 2.99 -10.13
CA VAL A 54 -2.59 3.75 -10.44
C VAL A 54 -3.31 3.14 -11.64
N GLU A 55 -2.58 2.60 -12.61
CA GLU A 55 -3.17 1.85 -13.73
C GLU A 55 -3.94 0.60 -13.25
N ARG A 56 -3.47 -0.03 -12.16
CA ARG A 56 -4.14 -1.17 -11.51
C ARG A 56 -5.06 -0.78 -10.36
N ARG A 57 -5.43 0.50 -10.22
CA ARG A 57 -6.26 1.02 -9.12
C ARG A 57 -7.57 0.25 -8.95
N ALA A 58 -8.30 -0.01 -10.03
CA ALA A 58 -9.59 -0.70 -9.95
C ALA A 58 -9.44 -2.13 -9.39
N ASP A 59 -8.47 -2.89 -9.88
CA ASP A 59 -8.16 -4.25 -9.40
C ASP A 59 -7.76 -4.23 -7.92
N LEU A 60 -6.90 -3.29 -7.52
CA LEU A 60 -6.44 -3.15 -6.15
C LEU A 60 -7.59 -2.79 -5.21
N LEU A 61 -8.44 -1.83 -5.58
CA LEU A 61 -9.61 -1.44 -4.78
C LEU A 61 -10.57 -2.63 -4.60
N ALA A 62 -10.84 -3.37 -5.67
CA ALA A 62 -11.69 -4.55 -5.63
C ALA A 62 -11.09 -5.66 -4.73
N ALA A 63 -9.79 -5.93 -4.85
CA ALA A 63 -9.11 -6.93 -4.03
C ALA A 63 -9.10 -6.54 -2.55
N ILE A 64 -8.72 -5.29 -2.23
CA ILE A 64 -8.69 -4.76 -0.86
C ILE A 64 -10.09 -4.78 -0.23
N ALA A 65 -11.14 -4.48 -1.00
CA ALA A 65 -12.51 -4.55 -0.51
C ALA A 65 -12.93 -5.98 -0.15
N ARG A 66 -12.61 -6.95 -1.01
CA ARG A 66 -13.12 -8.34 -0.92
C ARG A 66 -12.33 -9.25 0.01
N HIS A 67 -11.02 -9.06 0.15
CA HIS A 67 -10.14 -10.03 0.83
C HIS A 67 -9.49 -9.42 2.06
N GLN A 68 -9.51 -10.13 3.20
CA GLN A 68 -8.91 -9.65 4.45
C GLN A 68 -7.39 -9.42 4.33
N VAL A 69 -6.70 -10.26 3.55
CA VAL A 69 -5.28 -10.12 3.22
C VAL A 69 -5.13 -10.01 1.71
N VAL A 70 -4.30 -9.08 1.23
CA VAL A 70 -3.92 -8.95 -0.18
C VAL A 70 -2.40 -8.82 -0.27
N VAL A 71 -1.80 -9.54 -1.20
CA VAL A 71 -0.38 -9.41 -1.51
C VAL A 71 -0.24 -8.56 -2.79
N VAL A 72 0.53 -7.48 -2.72
CA VAL A 72 0.76 -6.56 -3.84
C VAL A 72 2.23 -6.59 -4.23
N CYS A 73 2.49 -6.95 -5.47
CA CYS A 73 3.84 -7.22 -5.95
C CYS A 73 4.18 -6.28 -7.08
N GLY A 74 5.46 -5.96 -7.22
CA GLY A 74 5.91 -5.11 -8.32
C GLY A 74 7.23 -4.45 -8.00
N GLU A 75 7.94 -4.03 -9.01
CA GLU A 75 9.27 -3.44 -8.85
C GLU A 75 9.25 -2.15 -8.03
N THR A 76 10.40 -1.79 -7.49
CA THR A 76 10.62 -0.46 -6.90
C THR A 76 10.31 0.62 -7.93
N GLY A 77 9.69 1.72 -7.50
CA GLY A 77 9.27 2.80 -8.41
C GLY A 77 7.88 2.60 -9.02
N SER A 78 7.21 1.47 -8.82
CA SER A 78 5.83 1.28 -9.31
C SER A 78 4.76 2.08 -8.52
N GLY A 79 5.16 2.75 -7.43
CA GLY A 79 4.30 3.64 -6.64
C GLY A 79 3.56 2.97 -5.47
N LYS A 80 3.75 1.66 -5.23
CA LYS A 80 3.04 0.90 -4.16
C LYS A 80 3.05 1.61 -2.81
N THR A 81 4.25 1.94 -2.34
CA THR A 81 4.52 2.56 -1.04
C THR A 81 3.78 3.90 -0.86
N THR A 82 3.72 4.77 -1.86
CA THR A 82 3.05 6.08 -1.70
C THR A 82 1.55 6.03 -1.97
N GLN A 83 1.09 5.11 -2.84
CA GLN A 83 -0.30 5.12 -3.32
C GLN A 83 -1.24 4.15 -2.60
N LEU A 84 -0.75 3.00 -2.10
CA LEU A 84 -1.60 2.06 -1.34
C LEU A 84 -2.31 2.67 -0.13
N PRO A 85 -1.67 3.49 0.74
CA PRO A 85 -2.39 4.13 1.84
C PRO A 85 -3.51 5.06 1.34
N LYS A 86 -3.33 5.73 0.19
CA LYS A 86 -4.34 6.57 -0.44
C LYS A 86 -5.52 5.75 -0.97
N LEU A 87 -5.25 4.62 -1.62
CA LEU A 87 -6.30 3.67 -2.05
C LEU A 87 -7.12 3.15 -0.86
N CYS A 88 -6.46 2.89 0.27
CA CYS A 88 -7.15 2.52 1.51
C CYS A 88 -8.07 3.65 2.02
N LEU A 89 -7.60 4.90 2.03
CA LEU A 89 -8.42 6.06 2.39
C LEU A 89 -9.63 6.21 1.47
N GLU A 90 -9.46 6.01 0.16
CA GLU A 90 -10.56 6.03 -0.80
C GLU A 90 -11.66 4.99 -0.47
N LEU A 91 -11.27 3.82 0.04
CA LEU A 91 -12.20 2.78 0.51
C LEU A 91 -12.81 3.06 1.90
N GLY A 92 -12.56 4.23 2.49
CA GLY A 92 -13.04 4.59 3.82
C GLY A 92 -12.26 3.96 4.97
N ARG A 93 -11.10 3.35 4.71
CA ARG A 93 -10.21 2.83 5.77
C ARG A 93 -9.49 3.98 6.48
N GLY A 94 -9.01 3.73 7.70
CA GLY A 94 -8.47 4.76 8.59
C GLY A 94 -9.56 5.57 9.33
N THR A 95 -10.82 5.14 9.27
CA THR A 95 -11.95 5.79 9.98
C THR A 95 -12.35 5.05 11.25
N ARG A 96 -12.23 3.72 11.29
CA ARG A 96 -12.51 2.88 12.48
C ARG A 96 -11.27 2.62 13.32
N GLY A 97 -10.10 2.78 12.71
CA GLY A 97 -8.80 2.84 13.35
C GLY A 97 -7.89 3.73 12.50
N ARG A 98 -6.59 3.49 12.51
CA ARG A 98 -5.64 4.11 11.58
C ARG A 98 -5.19 3.11 10.54
N ILE A 99 -4.64 3.63 9.44
CA ILE A 99 -3.83 2.85 8.52
C ILE A 99 -2.40 2.88 9.07
N GLY A 100 -1.93 1.75 9.59
CA GLY A 100 -0.52 1.57 9.94
C GLY A 100 0.26 1.16 8.70
N HIS A 101 1.34 1.85 8.38
CA HIS A 101 2.17 1.55 7.21
C HIS A 101 3.60 1.35 7.67
N THR A 102 4.05 0.10 7.65
CA THR A 102 5.42 -0.21 8.04
C THR A 102 6.38 0.00 6.88
N GLN A 103 7.62 0.36 7.21
CA GLN A 103 8.72 0.49 6.26
C GLN A 103 10.01 0.18 7.03
N PRO A 104 10.80 -0.84 6.63
CA PRO A 104 11.96 -1.31 7.40
C PRO A 104 13.02 -0.21 7.63
N ARG A 105 13.15 0.73 6.70
CA ARG A 105 14.19 1.77 6.75
C ARG A 105 13.71 3.01 7.49
N ARG A 106 14.33 3.30 8.65
CA ARG A 106 14.02 4.46 9.51
C ARG A 106 14.03 5.81 8.77
N ILE A 107 15.00 6.02 7.87
CA ILE A 107 15.10 7.26 7.08
C ILE A 107 13.94 7.34 6.08
N ALA A 108 13.59 6.22 5.44
CA ALA A 108 12.50 6.15 4.49
C ALA A 108 11.14 6.45 5.14
N VAL A 109 10.90 6.00 6.37
CA VAL A 109 9.66 6.30 7.12
C VAL A 109 9.36 7.81 7.16
N ARG A 110 10.37 8.65 7.44
CA ARG A 110 10.19 10.10 7.54
C ARG A 110 9.89 10.72 6.18
N SER A 111 10.68 10.38 5.16
CA SER A 111 10.49 10.91 3.80
C SER A 111 9.17 10.43 3.20
N LEU A 112 8.76 9.20 3.48
CA LEU A 112 7.50 8.61 3.04
C LEU A 112 6.30 9.31 3.66
N ALA A 113 6.32 9.52 4.98
CA ALA A 113 5.26 10.26 5.65
C ALA A 113 5.14 11.69 5.12
N ALA A 114 6.27 12.37 4.91
CA ALA A 114 6.31 13.69 4.29
C ALA A 114 5.69 13.68 2.88
N ARG A 115 6.04 12.68 2.07
CA ARG A 115 5.52 12.55 0.71
C ARG A 115 4.02 12.29 0.67
N ILE A 116 3.51 11.36 1.48
CA ILE A 116 2.07 11.07 1.52
C ILE A 116 1.31 12.29 2.07
N ALA A 117 1.86 13.00 3.07
CA ALA A 117 1.25 14.21 3.60
C ALA A 117 1.13 15.30 2.52
N GLU A 118 2.20 15.53 1.76
CA GLU A 118 2.24 16.46 0.62
C GLU A 118 1.17 16.11 -0.43
N GLU A 119 1.11 14.84 -0.84
CA GLU A 119 0.10 14.37 -1.82
C GLU A 119 -1.34 14.49 -1.30
N LEU A 120 -1.54 14.46 0.03
CA LEU A 120 -2.82 14.69 0.69
C LEU A 120 -3.06 16.16 1.08
N ARG A 121 -2.20 17.08 0.60
CA ARG A 121 -2.25 18.53 0.87
C ARG A 121 -2.31 18.83 2.38
N SER A 122 -1.43 18.19 3.14
CA SER A 122 -1.35 18.28 4.59
C SER A 122 0.10 18.29 5.08
N GLU A 123 0.31 18.67 6.33
CA GLU A 123 1.63 18.58 6.94
C GLU A 123 1.84 17.25 7.70
N PRO A 124 3.09 16.76 7.81
CA PRO A 124 3.40 15.63 8.67
C PRO A 124 2.97 15.87 10.12
N GLY A 125 2.29 14.89 10.71
CA GLY A 125 1.69 14.94 12.04
C GLY A 125 0.24 15.41 12.05
N GLN A 126 -0.29 15.94 10.95
CA GLN A 126 -1.73 16.21 10.81
C GLN A 126 -2.44 14.94 10.33
N ARG A 127 -2.66 14.79 9.01
CA ARG A 127 -3.35 13.62 8.43
C ARG A 127 -2.45 12.39 8.29
N VAL A 128 -1.15 12.60 8.17
CA VAL A 128 -0.14 11.52 8.07
C VAL A 128 0.91 11.75 9.13
N GLY A 129 0.97 10.86 10.11
CA GLY A 129 1.99 10.86 11.16
C GLY A 129 3.09 9.84 10.87
N TYR A 130 4.20 9.95 11.60
CA TYR A 130 5.22 8.90 11.61
C TYR A 130 5.79 8.62 12.99
N LYS A 131 6.22 7.37 13.18
CA LYS A 131 6.86 6.94 14.43
C LYS A 131 8.04 6.02 14.15
N VAL A 132 9.20 6.44 14.62
CA VAL A 132 10.43 5.64 14.61
C VAL A 132 11.03 5.66 16.02
N ARG A 133 12.02 4.81 16.29
CA ARG A 133 12.66 4.82 17.61
C ARG A 133 13.14 6.23 17.95
N PHE A 134 12.80 6.72 19.14
CA PHE A 134 13.14 8.05 19.66
C PHE A 134 12.56 9.27 18.92
N GLN A 135 11.68 9.07 17.93
CA GLN A 135 11.01 10.19 17.26
C GLN A 135 9.56 9.81 16.94
N ASP A 136 8.64 10.61 17.45
CA ASP A 136 7.21 10.43 17.26
C ASP A 136 6.60 11.75 16.82
N ARG A 137 5.93 11.73 15.66
CA ARG A 137 5.17 12.86 15.12
C ARG A 137 3.83 12.35 14.60
N VAL A 138 3.06 11.74 15.50
CA VAL A 138 1.72 11.23 15.24
C VAL A 138 0.69 12.09 15.98
N GLY A 139 -0.14 12.82 15.25
CA GLY A 139 -1.23 13.62 15.83
C GLY A 139 -2.50 12.80 16.03
N ALA A 140 -3.42 13.27 16.87
CA ALA A 140 -4.72 12.60 17.09
C ALA A 140 -5.53 12.45 15.80
N GLY A 141 -5.47 13.46 14.92
CA GLY A 141 -6.11 13.50 13.61
C GLY A 141 -5.45 12.68 12.51
N SER A 142 -4.33 12.00 12.78
CA SER A 142 -3.63 11.21 11.76
C SER A 142 -4.44 9.98 11.36
N TYR A 143 -4.75 9.90 10.07
CA TYR A 143 -5.37 8.77 9.41
C TYR A 143 -4.36 7.67 9.09
N VAL A 144 -3.16 8.07 8.69
CA VAL A 144 -2.05 7.19 8.33
C VAL A 144 -0.91 7.38 9.33
N LYS A 145 -0.36 6.28 9.83
CA LYS A 145 0.82 6.25 10.70
C LYS A 145 1.91 5.43 10.01
N VAL A 146 2.93 6.11 9.50
CA VAL A 146 4.09 5.45 8.91
C VAL A 146 5.11 5.10 10.00
N MET A 147 5.61 3.88 10.04
CA MET A 147 6.50 3.44 11.12
C MET A 147 7.49 2.38 10.66
N THR A 148 8.51 2.10 11.47
CA THR A 148 9.35 0.92 11.24
C THR A 148 8.65 -0.35 11.73
N ASP A 149 8.97 -1.51 11.15
CA ASP A 149 8.41 -2.80 11.58
C ASP A 149 8.63 -3.05 13.07
N GLY A 150 9.81 -2.69 13.59
CA GLY A 150 10.14 -2.83 15.01
C GLY A 150 9.28 -1.97 15.94
N ILE A 151 8.71 -0.85 15.46
CA ILE A 151 7.75 -0.05 16.23
C ILE A 151 6.40 -0.77 16.30
N LEU A 152 5.89 -1.27 15.16
CA LEU A 152 4.65 -2.02 15.16
C LEU A 152 4.76 -3.30 16.01
N LEU A 153 5.87 -4.03 15.88
CA LEU A 153 6.15 -5.21 16.69
C LEU A 153 6.30 -4.88 18.19
N ALA A 154 6.80 -3.70 18.55
CA ALA A 154 6.83 -3.27 19.94
C ALA A 154 5.42 -2.96 20.46
N GLU A 155 4.55 -2.37 19.63
CA GLU A 155 3.17 -2.02 19.99
C GLU A 155 2.31 -3.26 20.27
N THR A 156 2.63 -4.44 19.68
CA THR A 156 1.92 -5.69 20.00
C THR A 156 2.03 -6.12 21.46
N ARG A 157 3.00 -5.57 22.22
CA ARG A 157 3.15 -5.86 23.66
C ARG A 157 2.12 -5.11 24.50
N SER A 158 1.85 -3.85 24.15
CA SER A 158 0.90 -2.99 24.86
C SER A 158 -0.52 -3.09 24.30
N ASP A 159 -0.64 -3.37 22.99
CA ASP A 159 -1.89 -3.57 22.29
C ASP A 159 -1.85 -4.91 21.53
N PRO A 160 -2.10 -6.04 22.23
CA PRO A 160 -2.01 -7.37 21.64
C PRO A 160 -3.08 -7.68 20.60
N GLU A 161 -4.03 -6.78 20.37
CA GLU A 161 -4.99 -6.94 19.29
C GLU A 161 -4.80 -5.90 18.20
N LEU A 162 -3.85 -4.96 18.34
CA LEU A 162 -3.59 -3.87 17.41
C LEU A 162 -4.86 -3.06 17.10
N ARG A 163 -5.60 -2.71 18.15
CA ARG A 163 -6.88 -1.98 18.11
C ARG A 163 -6.73 -0.55 17.63
N GLU A 164 -5.52 0.05 17.68
CA GLU A 164 -5.26 1.35 17.04
C GLU A 164 -5.52 1.31 15.52
N TYR A 165 -5.44 0.14 14.88
CA TYR A 165 -5.45 -0.01 13.43
C TYR A 165 -6.68 -0.76 12.91
N ASP A 166 -7.24 -0.26 11.80
CA ASP A 166 -8.21 -1.00 10.98
C ASP A 166 -7.55 -1.62 9.73
N THR A 167 -6.36 -1.12 9.37
CA THR A 167 -5.60 -1.53 8.19
C THR A 167 -4.12 -1.48 8.50
N LEU A 168 -3.39 -2.52 8.12
CA LEU A 168 -1.92 -2.55 8.16
C LEU A 168 -1.37 -2.82 6.77
N ILE A 169 -0.46 -1.96 6.33
CA ILE A 169 0.35 -2.13 5.13
C ILE A 169 1.75 -2.53 5.60
N ILE A 170 2.15 -3.77 5.29
CA ILE A 170 3.47 -4.31 5.59
C ILE A 170 4.32 -4.14 4.34
N ASP A 171 5.09 -3.05 4.28
CA ASP A 171 5.85 -2.67 3.10
C ASP A 171 7.22 -3.34 3.07
N GLU A 172 7.73 -3.58 1.87
CA GLU A 172 9.03 -4.24 1.67
C GLU A 172 9.16 -5.56 2.44
N ALA A 173 8.11 -6.38 2.47
CA ALA A 173 8.11 -7.67 3.16
C ALA A 173 9.15 -8.67 2.65
N HIS A 174 9.81 -8.36 1.55
CA HIS A 174 10.95 -9.07 1.00
C HIS A 174 12.28 -8.79 1.72
N GLU A 175 12.33 -7.80 2.61
CA GLU A 175 13.53 -7.55 3.39
C GLU A 175 13.80 -8.72 4.35
N ARG A 176 15.07 -9.11 4.47
CA ARG A 176 15.49 -10.23 5.33
C ARG A 176 15.69 -9.76 6.77
N SER A 177 14.58 -9.44 7.44
CA SER A 177 14.57 -8.93 8.81
C SER A 177 13.79 -9.85 9.75
N LEU A 178 14.37 -10.16 10.92
CA LEU A 178 13.65 -10.91 11.95
C LEU A 178 12.36 -10.20 12.39
N ASN A 179 12.36 -8.86 12.38
CA ASN A 179 11.16 -8.11 12.78
C ASN A 179 9.99 -8.41 11.85
N ILE A 180 10.22 -8.51 10.54
CA ILE A 180 9.15 -8.78 9.59
C ILE A 180 8.65 -10.21 9.70
N ASP A 181 9.55 -11.19 9.86
CA ASP A 181 9.17 -12.58 10.05
C ASP A 181 8.30 -12.77 11.31
N PHE A 182 8.71 -12.19 12.44
CA PHE A 182 7.92 -12.25 13.68
C PHE A 182 6.57 -11.54 13.52
N LEU A 183 6.55 -10.37 12.88
CA LEU A 183 5.33 -9.61 12.65
C LEU A 183 4.35 -10.38 11.76
N LEU A 184 4.79 -10.99 10.67
CA LEU A 184 3.93 -11.80 9.79
C LEU A 184 3.41 -13.06 10.50
N GLY A 185 4.25 -13.71 11.32
CA GLY A 185 3.82 -14.83 12.16
C GLY A 185 2.78 -14.43 13.21
N TYR A 186 2.96 -13.26 13.83
CA TYR A 186 2.02 -12.70 14.80
C TYR A 186 0.68 -12.34 14.14
N LEU A 187 0.71 -11.60 13.03
CA LEU A 187 -0.49 -11.19 12.29
C LEU A 187 -1.30 -12.41 11.82
N ARG A 188 -0.65 -13.46 11.32
CA ARG A 188 -1.33 -14.70 10.92
C ARG A 188 -2.17 -15.31 12.05
N ARG A 189 -1.69 -15.23 13.30
CA ARG A 189 -2.42 -15.70 14.49
C ARG A 189 -3.50 -14.72 14.95
N LEU A 190 -3.31 -13.42 14.72
CA LEU A 190 -4.26 -12.38 15.10
C LEU A 190 -5.51 -12.36 14.20
N LEU A 191 -5.35 -12.58 12.89
CA LEU A 191 -6.44 -12.38 11.90
C LEU A 191 -7.74 -13.15 12.19
N PRO A 192 -7.73 -14.40 12.68
CA PRO A 192 -8.96 -15.10 13.07
C PRO A 192 -9.74 -14.39 14.20
N ARG A 193 -9.06 -13.62 15.05
CA ARG A 193 -9.65 -12.86 16.16
C ARG A 193 -10.02 -11.42 15.78
N ARG A 194 -9.41 -10.88 14.72
CA ARG A 194 -9.65 -9.53 14.18
C ARG A 194 -10.11 -9.60 12.72
N PRO A 195 -11.31 -10.14 12.43
CA PRO A 195 -11.84 -10.24 11.06
C PRO A 195 -12.03 -8.87 10.39
N ASP A 196 -12.13 -7.80 11.20
CA ASP A 196 -12.23 -6.41 10.77
C ASP A 196 -10.91 -5.82 10.24
N LEU A 197 -9.77 -6.35 10.70
CA LEU A 197 -8.43 -5.86 10.36
C LEU A 197 -8.04 -6.26 8.93
N LYS A 198 -7.73 -5.26 8.10
CA LYS A 198 -7.24 -5.43 6.73
C LYS A 198 -5.72 -5.50 6.71
N ILE A 199 -5.13 -6.46 5.99
CA ILE A 199 -3.68 -6.55 5.79
C ILE A 199 -3.35 -6.42 4.30
N ILE A 200 -2.38 -5.58 3.99
CA ILE A 200 -1.79 -5.47 2.66
C ILE A 200 -0.30 -5.74 2.81
N ILE A 201 0.22 -6.71 2.07
CA ILE A 201 1.64 -7.06 2.09
C ILE A 201 2.23 -6.63 0.78
N THR A 202 3.26 -5.78 0.81
CA THR A 202 3.96 -5.40 -0.42
C THR A 202 5.29 -6.15 -0.56
N SER A 203 5.64 -6.50 -1.78
CA SER A 203 6.94 -7.09 -2.10
C SER A 203 7.45 -6.57 -3.44
N ALA A 204 8.76 -6.36 -3.55
CA ALA A 204 9.43 -6.06 -4.80
C ALA A 204 10.09 -7.28 -5.46
N THR A 205 9.96 -8.47 -4.88
CA THR A 205 10.74 -9.65 -5.27
C THR A 205 9.87 -10.84 -5.73
N ILE A 206 10.58 -11.86 -6.21
CA ILE A 206 10.12 -12.99 -7.04
C ILE A 206 9.21 -14.01 -6.35
N ASP A 207 9.11 -14.07 -5.02
CA ASP A 207 8.26 -15.09 -4.36
C ASP A 207 7.10 -14.49 -3.55
N PRO A 208 6.13 -13.83 -4.23
CA PRO A 208 4.92 -13.39 -3.57
C PRO A 208 4.01 -14.55 -3.15
N GLN A 209 4.21 -15.72 -3.77
CA GLN A 209 3.45 -16.91 -3.49
C GLN A 209 3.72 -17.45 -2.09
N ARG A 210 4.93 -17.28 -1.56
CA ARG A 210 5.22 -17.59 -0.15
C ARG A 210 4.35 -16.78 0.81
N PHE A 211 4.17 -15.48 0.58
CA PHE A 211 3.27 -14.66 1.40
C PHE A 211 1.81 -15.08 1.22
N SER A 212 1.37 -15.32 -0.02
CA SER A 212 0.03 -15.82 -0.30
C SER A 212 -0.29 -17.09 0.50
N ARG A 213 0.55 -18.13 0.38
CA ARG A 213 0.40 -19.40 1.11
C ARG A 213 0.40 -19.22 2.62
N HIS A 214 1.30 -18.39 3.16
CA HIS A 214 1.37 -18.13 4.61
C HIS A 214 0.05 -17.57 5.15
N PHE A 215 -0.65 -16.75 4.35
CA PHE A 215 -1.93 -16.14 4.71
C PHE A 215 -3.16 -16.87 4.14
N GLY A 216 -3.02 -18.15 3.78
CA GLY A 216 -4.15 -18.98 3.33
C GLY A 216 -4.58 -18.67 1.90
N ASP A 217 -3.61 -18.67 0.99
CA ASP A 217 -3.78 -18.42 -0.45
C ASP A 217 -4.39 -17.05 -0.75
N ALA A 218 -3.93 -16.03 -0.02
CA ALA A 218 -4.34 -14.64 -0.24
C ALA A 218 -4.06 -14.20 -1.69
N PRO A 219 -4.97 -13.43 -2.33
CA PRO A 219 -4.80 -13.00 -3.71
C PRO A 219 -3.52 -12.17 -3.89
N VAL A 220 -2.83 -12.45 -4.99
CA VAL A 220 -1.63 -11.72 -5.41
C VAL A 220 -1.99 -10.80 -6.56
N ILE A 221 -1.74 -9.51 -6.41
CA ILE A 221 -1.91 -8.49 -7.45
C ILE A 221 -0.55 -8.01 -7.89
N GLU A 222 -0.22 -8.23 -9.16
CA GLU A 222 1.05 -7.80 -9.75
C GLU A 222 0.92 -6.42 -10.43
N VAL A 223 1.85 -5.54 -10.07
CA VAL A 223 1.97 -4.16 -10.53
C VAL A 223 3.34 -4.02 -11.20
N SER A 224 3.39 -4.38 -12.48
CA SER A 224 4.61 -4.35 -13.29
C SER A 224 5.19 -2.94 -13.35
N GLY A 225 6.50 -2.80 -13.09
CA GLY A 225 7.19 -1.53 -13.26
C GLY A 225 7.38 -1.18 -14.74
N ARG A 226 7.77 0.06 -15.02
CA ARG A 226 8.32 0.45 -16.33
C ARG A 226 9.84 0.42 -16.18
N THR A 227 10.48 -0.67 -16.61
CA THR A 227 11.95 -0.73 -16.67
C THR A 227 12.45 -0.16 -17.99
N TRP A 228 13.60 0.52 -17.93
CA TRP A 228 14.36 0.90 -19.11
C TRP A 228 15.57 -0.01 -19.21
N PRO A 229 15.97 -0.43 -20.42
CA PRO A 229 17.13 -1.29 -20.59
C PRO A 229 18.37 -0.58 -20.05
N VAL A 230 19.13 -1.29 -19.21
CA VAL A 230 20.41 -0.80 -18.66
C VAL A 230 21.56 -1.56 -19.30
N GLU A 231 22.61 -0.82 -19.69
CA GLU A 231 23.85 -1.41 -20.18
C GLU A 231 24.70 -1.85 -18.99
N ILE A 232 25.05 -3.14 -18.94
CA ILE A 232 25.93 -3.69 -17.91
C ILE A 232 27.36 -3.69 -18.45
N ARG A 233 28.26 -2.91 -17.84
CA ARG A 233 29.69 -2.93 -18.15
C ARG A 233 30.48 -3.57 -17.03
N TYR A 234 31.19 -4.64 -17.37
CA TYR A 234 32.09 -5.32 -16.45
C TYR A 234 33.48 -4.69 -16.51
N ARG A 235 34.09 -4.47 -15.35
CA ARG A 235 35.52 -4.13 -15.29
C ARG A 235 36.31 -5.42 -15.49
N PRO A 236 37.23 -5.49 -16.46
CA PRO A 236 38.11 -6.66 -16.59
C PRO A 236 38.91 -6.85 -15.30
N LEU A 237 39.09 -8.11 -14.91
CA LEU A 237 39.94 -8.47 -13.77
C LEU A 237 41.37 -8.04 -14.11
N ARG A 238 42.04 -7.28 -13.24
CA ARG A 238 43.47 -7.01 -13.41
C ARG A 238 44.22 -8.33 -13.29
N GLY A 239 44.84 -8.80 -14.37
CA GLY A 239 45.69 -9.99 -14.33
C GLY A 239 45.96 -10.72 -15.64
N GLU A 240 45.32 -10.38 -16.77
CA GLU A 240 45.59 -11.09 -18.03
C GLU A 240 46.61 -10.37 -18.95
N ASP A 241 46.99 -9.12 -18.64
CA ASP A 241 47.91 -8.33 -19.47
C ASP A 241 49.37 -8.29 -18.95
N GLU A 242 49.67 -8.86 -17.78
CA GLU A 242 51.05 -8.88 -17.24
C GLU A 242 51.88 -10.05 -17.79
N ASP A 243 51.25 -11.13 -18.29
CA ASP A 243 51.96 -12.30 -18.81
C ASP A 243 52.36 -12.18 -20.30
N GLU A 244 51.82 -11.21 -21.05
CA GLU A 244 52.16 -10.99 -22.47
C GLU A 244 53.33 -10.02 -22.72
N ARG A 245 53.78 -9.28 -21.70
CA ARG A 245 54.92 -8.34 -21.84
C ARG A 245 56.29 -8.93 -21.45
N ALA A 246 56.36 -10.21 -21.14
CA ALA A 246 57.58 -10.89 -20.68
C ALA A 246 58.06 -12.05 -21.58
N ARG A 247 57.74 -12.04 -22.88
CA ARG A 247 58.31 -12.99 -23.86
C ARG A 247 58.99 -12.29 -25.02
#